data_AF-A0A6J1RI02-F1
#
_entry.id   AF-A0A6J1RI02-F1
#
_cell.length_a   1.000
_cell.length_b   1.000
_cell.length_c   1.000
_cell.angle_alpha   90.00
_cell.angle_beta   90.00
_cell.angle_gamma   90.00
#
_symmetry.space_group_name_H-M   'P 1'
#
loop_
_entity.id
_entity.type
_entity.pdbx_description
1 polymer ?
#
loop_
_entity_poly.entity_id
_entity_poly.type
_entity_poly.pdbx_seq_one_letter_code
_entity_poly.pdbx_strand_id
1 'polypeptide(L)'
;MLKDILEKFKEMNVCSGLGDISIHFVVVNGTYQDNIDKSRSKGCSLLSKKKRCDSCMKWRKCILQQKARLKIRPQMASMQNTAVDKKLAELDNISKSEKLVVQEIIAAARKKDAKGRRYSDDWIMLCMLINIQSPRNYEFLRKNNILPFPCTRTIRSYFSLINAKCGFDEEFAKLLEKHFASKTPLQRHGAR
;
A
#
# COMPACT_ATOMS: atom_id res chain seq x y z
N MET A 1 32.46 44.26 16.93
CA MET A 1 32.27 43.61 15.59
C MET A 1 32.15 42.10 15.69
N LEU A 2 33.19 41.33 16.11
CA LEU A 2 33.08 39.86 16.19
C LEU A 2 32.09 39.39 17.28
N LYS A 3 32.07 40.05 18.45
CA LYS A 3 31.10 39.79 19.53
C LYS A 3 29.65 39.95 19.06
N ASP A 4 29.35 41.05 18.38
CA ASP A 4 28.00 41.36 17.90
C ASP A 4 27.50 40.36 16.84
N ILE A 5 28.42 39.86 15.99
CA ILE A 5 28.14 38.79 15.03
C ILE A 5 27.81 37.49 15.76
N LEU A 6 28.60 37.11 16.77
CA LEU A 6 28.39 35.89 17.55
C LEU A 6 27.07 35.93 18.34
N GLU A 7 26.68 37.09 18.89
CA GLU A 7 25.40 37.26 19.57
C GLU A 7 24.22 37.08 18.61
N LYS A 8 24.27 37.67 17.41
CA LYS A 8 23.25 37.42 16.37
C LYS A 8 23.13 35.94 16.00
N PHE A 9 24.24 35.22 15.91
CA PHE A 9 24.21 33.78 15.63
C PHE A 9 23.59 32.97 16.77
N LYS A 10 23.76 33.38 18.03
CA LYS A 10 23.13 32.71 19.19
C LYS A 10 21.60 32.85 19.16
N GLU A 11 21.10 33.97 18.65
CA GLU A 11 19.65 34.23 18.56
C GLU A 11 18.99 33.60 17.32
N MET A 12 19.78 33.08 16.37
CA MET A 12 19.22 32.43 15.19
C MET A 12 18.52 31.13 15.54
N ASN A 13 17.30 30.98 15.03
CA ASN A 13 16.56 29.73 15.15
C ASN A 13 17.14 28.66 14.21
N VAL A 14 18.10 27.91 14.74
CA VAL A 14 18.68 26.74 14.07
C VAL A 14 17.75 25.54 14.24
N CYS A 15 17.39 24.92 13.12
CA CYS A 15 16.62 23.70 13.07
C CYS A 15 17.27 22.62 13.94
N SER A 16 16.47 21.95 14.76
CA SER A 16 16.92 20.84 15.63
C SER A 16 17.11 19.50 14.91
N GLY A 17 17.08 19.49 13.57
CA GLY A 17 17.30 18.30 12.76
C GLY A 17 16.25 17.20 12.96
N LEU A 18 16.68 15.96 12.85
CA LEU A 18 15.86 14.77 13.04
C LEU A 18 15.67 14.41 14.53
N GLY A 19 16.43 15.01 15.45
CA GLY A 19 16.43 14.71 16.90
C GLY A 19 16.99 13.32 17.22
N ASP A 20 16.72 12.82 18.44
CA ASP A 20 17.25 11.53 18.93
C ASP A 20 16.51 10.35 18.30
N ILE A 21 16.82 10.07 17.04
CA ILE A 21 16.30 8.93 16.31
C ILE A 21 17.48 8.07 15.89
N SER A 22 17.48 6.80 16.32
CA SER A 22 18.48 5.82 15.88
C SER A 22 18.49 5.72 14.35
N ILE A 23 19.60 6.15 13.75
CA ILE A 23 19.79 6.32 12.30
C ILE A 23 20.02 4.97 11.62
N HIS A 24 20.20 3.87 12.37
CA HIS A 24 20.34 2.51 11.83
C HIS A 24 19.19 2.07 10.91
N PHE A 25 18.02 2.74 11.00
CA PHE A 25 16.86 2.48 10.15
C PHE A 25 16.81 3.33 8.87
N VAL A 26 17.75 4.25 8.68
CA VAL A 26 17.71 5.24 7.59
C VAL A 26 18.49 4.72 6.40
N VAL A 27 17.83 4.72 5.23
CA VAL A 27 18.52 4.56 3.94
C VAL A 27 19.52 5.72 3.83
N VAL A 28 20.81 5.38 3.83
CA VAL A 28 21.99 6.27 3.93
C VAL A 28 21.98 7.46 2.97
N ASN A 29 21.14 7.44 1.92
CA ASN A 29 21.13 8.44 0.87
C ASN A 29 20.36 9.74 1.18
N GLY A 30 19.63 9.84 2.30
CA GLY A 30 18.73 10.97 2.58
C GLY A 30 19.13 11.96 3.67
N THR A 31 20.15 11.63 4.46
CA THR A 31 20.53 12.37 5.67
C THR A 31 22.03 12.65 5.72
N TYR A 32 22.44 13.63 6.53
CA TYR A 32 23.83 13.90 6.88
C TYR A 32 23.92 14.25 8.37
N GLN A 33 25.11 14.09 8.94
CA GLN A 33 25.43 14.50 10.31
C GLN A 33 26.17 15.83 10.26
N ASP A 34 25.74 16.80 11.07
CA ASP A 34 26.44 18.08 11.19
C ASP A 34 27.62 18.01 12.18
N ASN A 35 28.36 19.11 12.31
CA ASN A 35 29.53 19.21 13.19
C ASN A 35 29.17 19.19 14.70
N ILE A 36 27.88 19.10 15.04
CA ILE A 36 27.37 18.99 16.42
C ILE A 36 26.66 17.63 16.59
N ASP A 37 27.02 16.65 15.76
CA ASP A 37 26.50 15.29 15.75
C ASP A 37 24.97 15.18 15.58
N LYS A 38 24.32 16.22 15.07
CA LYS A 38 22.88 16.20 14.78
C LYS A 38 22.63 15.72 13.37
N SER A 39 21.83 14.67 13.26
CA SER A 39 21.34 14.20 11.98
C SER A 39 20.30 15.14 11.38
N ARG A 40 20.47 15.45 10.10
CA ARG A 40 19.61 16.34 9.32
C ARG A 40 19.21 15.69 8.01
N SER A 41 18.08 16.10 7.47
CA SER A 41 17.75 15.80 6.07
C SER A 41 18.71 16.55 5.15
N LYS A 42 19.07 15.95 4.00
CA LYS A 42 19.81 16.66 2.94
C LYS A 42 19.13 17.95 2.46
N GLY A 43 17.79 18.03 2.55
CA GLY A 43 17.02 19.25 2.25
C GLY A 43 16.79 20.17 3.46
N CYS A 44 17.59 20.07 4.52
CA CYS A 44 17.43 20.91 5.71
C CYS A 44 17.83 22.36 5.42
N SER A 45 16.90 23.30 5.64
CA SER A 45 17.17 24.74 5.50
C SER A 45 18.15 25.31 6.53
N LEU A 46 18.57 24.53 7.53
CA LEU A 46 19.36 24.90 8.72
C LEU A 46 18.72 25.97 9.60
N LEU A 47 18.31 27.10 9.04
CA LEU A 47 17.55 28.15 9.68
C LEU A 47 16.06 27.92 9.44
N SER A 48 15.25 28.07 10.49
CA SER A 48 13.80 27.95 10.38
C SER A 48 13.11 28.75 11.47
N LYS A 49 12.00 29.42 11.15
CA LYS A 49 11.16 30.08 12.16
C LYS A 49 10.56 29.08 13.17
N LYS A 50 10.51 27.80 12.80
CA LYS A 50 10.05 26.70 13.65
C LYS A 50 11.27 25.98 14.26
N LYS A 51 11.06 25.27 15.37
CA LYS A 51 12.07 24.38 15.97
C LYS A 51 12.67 23.36 14.99
N ARG A 52 11.92 22.98 13.94
CA ARG A 52 12.35 22.10 12.84
C ARG A 52 11.80 22.58 11.51
N CYS A 53 12.61 22.50 10.45
CA CYS A 53 12.16 22.74 9.09
C CYS A 53 11.30 21.59 8.55
N ASP A 54 10.50 21.88 7.52
CA ASP A 54 9.53 20.93 6.97
C ASP A 54 10.20 19.68 6.39
N SER A 55 11.38 19.80 5.79
CA SER A 55 12.18 18.66 5.31
C SER A 55 12.56 17.70 6.44
N CYS A 56 13.05 18.22 7.57
CA CYS A 56 13.40 17.41 8.73
C CYS A 56 12.14 16.81 9.39
N MET A 57 11.03 17.54 9.42
CA MET A 57 9.75 17.01 9.93
C MET A 57 9.24 15.84 9.08
N LYS A 58 9.26 15.99 7.74
CA LYS A 58 8.82 14.95 6.80
C LYS A 58 9.69 13.70 6.91
N TRP A 59 11.01 13.86 6.95
CA TRP A 59 11.95 12.75 7.15
C TRP A 59 11.75 12.07 8.49
N ARG A 60 11.65 12.84 9.58
CA ARG A 60 11.36 12.29 10.92
C ARG A 60 10.10 11.44 10.93
N LYS A 61 9.01 11.93 10.33
CA LYS A 61 7.75 11.17 10.21
C LYS A 61 7.97 9.85 9.45
N CYS A 62 8.70 9.88 8.35
CA CYS A 62 9.02 8.70 7.55
C CYS A 62 9.80 7.65 8.36
N ILE A 63 10.86 8.09 9.07
CA ILE A 63 11.70 7.19 9.88
C ILE A 63 10.91 6.56 11.02
N LEU A 64 10.08 7.35 11.73
CA LEU A 64 9.24 6.83 12.81
C LEU A 64 8.23 5.80 12.30
N GLN A 65 7.61 6.05 11.14
CA GLN A 65 6.72 5.09 10.49
C GLN A 65 7.47 3.81 10.09
N GLN A 66 8.68 3.93 9.54
CA GLN A 66 9.49 2.78 9.17
C GLN A 66 9.89 1.94 10.39
N LYS A 67 10.31 2.59 11.49
CA LYS A 67 10.60 1.91 12.76
C LYS A 67 9.36 1.18 13.31
N ALA A 68 8.19 1.80 13.26
CA ALA A 68 6.94 1.17 13.69
C ALA A 68 6.61 -0.07 12.83
N ARG A 69 6.75 0.02 11.50
CA ARG A 69 6.56 -1.11 10.58
C ARG A 69 7.51 -2.26 10.86
N LEU A 70 8.78 -1.96 11.14
CA LEU A 70 9.79 -3.00 11.44
C LEU A 70 9.52 -3.73 12.76
N LYS A 71 8.91 -3.07 13.76
CA LYS A 71 8.50 -3.74 15.01
C LYS A 71 7.37 -4.76 14.81
N ILE A 72 6.43 -4.46 13.91
CA ILE A 72 5.25 -5.32 13.66
C ILE A 72 5.59 -6.48 12.71
N ARG A 73 6.62 -6.30 11.87
CA ARG A 73 7.00 -7.27 10.83
C ARG A 73 7.30 -8.70 11.33
N PRO A 74 8.00 -8.94 12.46
CA PRO A 74 8.23 -10.28 12.97
C PRO A 74 6.93 -10.97 13.38
N GLN A 75 6.03 -10.23 14.05
CA GLN A 75 4.71 -10.73 14.46
C GLN A 75 3.87 -11.13 13.25
N MET A 76 3.89 -10.32 12.18
CA MET A 76 3.20 -10.64 10.94
C MET A 76 3.80 -11.89 10.27
N ALA A 77 5.12 -12.01 10.22
CA ALA A 77 5.81 -13.13 9.60
C ALA A 77 5.57 -14.47 10.31
N SER A 78 5.38 -14.45 11.64
CA SER A 78 5.11 -15.66 12.44
C SER A 78 3.64 -16.10 12.43
N MET A 79 2.71 -15.27 11.97
CA MET A 79 1.31 -15.69 11.83
C MET A 79 1.19 -16.79 10.77
N GLN A 80 0.38 -17.82 11.02
CA GLN A 80 0.03 -18.84 10.03
C GLN A 80 -1.20 -18.40 9.21
N ASN A 81 -1.36 -18.86 7.97
CA ASN A 81 -2.54 -18.54 7.15
C ASN A 81 -3.83 -19.13 7.76
N THR A 82 -3.74 -20.36 8.24
CA THR A 82 -4.84 -21.11 8.86
C THR A 82 -5.47 -20.40 10.05
N ALA A 83 -4.69 -19.66 10.84
CA ALA A 83 -5.21 -18.88 11.97
C ALA A 83 -6.01 -17.64 11.53
N VAL A 84 -5.65 -17.05 10.39
CA VAL A 84 -6.37 -15.90 9.81
C VAL A 84 -7.68 -16.37 9.19
N ASP A 85 -7.64 -17.46 8.44
CA ASP A 85 -8.82 -18.00 7.76
C ASP A 85 -9.90 -18.44 8.75
N LYS A 86 -9.51 -19.05 9.88
CA LYS A 86 -10.44 -19.41 10.98
C LYS A 86 -11.13 -18.17 11.56
N LYS A 87 -10.36 -17.13 11.90
CA LYS A 87 -10.92 -15.87 12.43
C LYS A 87 -11.83 -15.16 11.44
N LEU A 88 -11.52 -15.23 10.15
CA LEU A 88 -12.38 -14.66 9.10
C LEU A 88 -13.65 -15.49 8.88
N ALA A 89 -13.59 -16.81 9.09
CA ALA A 89 -14.76 -17.68 9.02
C ALA A 89 -15.78 -17.37 10.12
N GLU A 90 -15.30 -17.03 11.32
CA GLU A 90 -16.14 -16.65 12.49
C GLU A 90 -16.88 -15.31 12.33
N LEU A 91 -16.55 -14.51 11.30
CA LEU A 91 -17.19 -13.21 11.05
C LEU A 91 -18.32 -13.37 10.03
N ASP A 92 -19.56 -13.42 10.49
CA ASP A 92 -20.74 -13.61 9.62
C ASP A 92 -21.16 -12.35 8.85
N ASN A 93 -20.83 -11.16 9.37
CA ASN A 93 -21.25 -9.87 8.79
C ASN A 93 -20.38 -9.36 7.63
N ILE A 94 -19.45 -10.19 7.13
CA ILE A 94 -18.47 -9.78 6.13
C ILE A 94 -18.65 -10.65 4.88
N SER A 95 -18.75 -10.01 3.73
CA SER A 95 -18.86 -10.69 2.44
C SER A 95 -17.58 -11.44 2.06
N LYS A 96 -17.69 -12.40 1.12
CA LYS A 96 -16.54 -13.17 0.64
C LYS A 96 -15.44 -12.29 0.05
N SER A 97 -15.81 -11.23 -0.68
CA SER A 97 -14.85 -10.29 -1.29
C SER A 97 -14.08 -9.49 -0.25
N GLU A 98 -14.74 -9.04 0.81
CA GLU A 98 -14.08 -8.34 1.92
C GLU A 98 -13.13 -9.25 2.70
N LYS A 99 -13.52 -10.50 2.96
CA LYS A 99 -12.62 -11.50 3.57
C LYS A 99 -11.37 -11.71 2.72
N LEU A 100 -11.55 -11.82 1.40
CA LEU A 100 -10.46 -11.99 0.44
C LEU A 100 -9.52 -10.78 0.40
N VAL A 101 -10.04 -9.55 0.47
CA VAL A 101 -9.22 -8.33 0.60
C VAL A 101 -8.33 -8.40 1.85
N VAL A 102 -8.90 -8.79 3.00
CA VAL A 102 -8.16 -8.88 4.27
C VAL A 102 -7.07 -9.95 4.20
N GLN A 103 -7.38 -11.13 3.64
CA GLN A 103 -6.41 -12.20 3.42
C GLN A 103 -5.22 -11.71 2.58
N GLU A 104 -5.48 -11.01 1.48
CA GLU A 104 -4.45 -10.50 0.59
C GLU A 104 -3.60 -9.39 1.23
N ILE A 105 -4.21 -8.49 2.02
CA ILE A 105 -3.47 -7.49 2.81
C ILE A 105 -2.50 -8.18 3.78
N ILE A 106 -2.98 -9.18 4.52
CA ILE A 106 -2.16 -9.90 5.50
C ILE A 106 -1.06 -10.68 4.78
N ALA A 107 -1.38 -11.41 3.71
CA ALA A 107 -0.40 -12.15 2.91
C ALA A 107 0.68 -11.23 2.34
N ALA A 108 0.29 -10.06 1.82
CA ALA A 108 1.20 -9.05 1.30
C ALA A 108 2.10 -8.44 2.38
N ALA A 109 1.59 -8.23 3.59
CA ALA A 109 2.33 -7.70 4.73
C ALA A 109 3.40 -8.68 5.25
N ARG A 110 3.20 -9.99 5.07
CA ARG A 110 4.20 -11.01 5.43
C ARG A 110 5.41 -11.04 4.49
N LYS A 111 5.24 -10.64 3.24
CA LYS A 111 6.31 -10.70 2.24
C LYS A 111 7.31 -9.55 2.41
N LYS A 112 8.59 -9.84 2.14
CA LYS A 112 9.66 -8.85 2.29
C LYS A 112 9.69 -7.78 1.21
N ASP A 113 9.28 -8.16 0.00
CA ASP A 113 9.24 -7.30 -1.18
C ASP A 113 7.91 -7.50 -1.91
N ALA A 114 7.44 -6.46 -2.59
CA ALA A 114 6.26 -6.47 -3.45
C ALA A 114 6.48 -7.33 -4.71
N LYS A 115 7.72 -7.49 -5.18
CA LYS A 115 8.05 -8.20 -6.43
C LYS A 115 7.82 -9.72 -6.39
N GLY A 116 7.68 -10.32 -5.20
CA GLY A 116 7.49 -11.77 -5.03
C GLY A 116 6.06 -12.18 -4.69
N ARG A 117 5.08 -11.30 -4.90
CA ARG A 117 3.68 -11.60 -4.61
C ARG A 117 3.10 -12.51 -5.69
N ARG A 118 2.52 -13.64 -5.28
CA ARG A 118 1.66 -14.46 -6.13
C ARG A 118 0.22 -14.10 -5.80
N TYR A 119 -0.59 -13.97 -6.83
CA TYR A 119 -1.99 -13.57 -6.71
C TYR A 119 -2.86 -14.78 -6.99
N SER A 120 -3.93 -14.94 -6.21
CA SER A 120 -4.99 -15.91 -6.50
C SER A 120 -5.84 -15.43 -7.69
N ASP A 121 -6.46 -16.36 -8.41
CA ASP A 121 -7.35 -16.02 -9.53
C ASP A 121 -8.53 -15.16 -9.07
N ASP A 122 -9.12 -15.48 -7.91
CA ASP A 122 -10.19 -14.70 -7.28
C ASP A 122 -9.76 -13.24 -7.01
N TRP A 123 -8.53 -13.03 -6.52
CA TRP A 123 -7.99 -11.68 -6.29
C TRP A 123 -7.72 -10.93 -7.58
N ILE A 124 -7.18 -11.61 -8.59
CA ILE A 124 -6.97 -11.01 -9.91
C ILE A 124 -8.32 -10.59 -10.51
N MET A 125 -9.34 -11.43 -10.42
CA MET A 125 -10.69 -11.10 -10.89
C MET A 125 -11.24 -9.85 -10.18
N LEU A 126 -11.13 -9.78 -8.86
CA LEU A 126 -11.53 -8.59 -8.11
C LEU A 126 -10.74 -7.34 -8.54
N CYS A 127 -9.43 -7.47 -8.74
CA CYS A 127 -8.60 -6.38 -9.24
C CYS A 127 -9.01 -5.91 -10.64
N MET A 128 -9.37 -6.83 -11.53
CA MET A 128 -9.89 -6.50 -12.86
C MET A 128 -11.20 -5.71 -12.76
N LEU A 129 -12.15 -6.16 -11.94
CA LEU A 129 -13.44 -5.50 -11.75
C LEU A 129 -13.26 -4.05 -11.26
N ILE A 130 -12.39 -3.85 -10.26
CA ILE A 130 -12.07 -2.51 -9.75
C ILE A 130 -11.40 -1.65 -10.83
N ASN A 131 -10.49 -2.24 -11.61
CA ASN A 131 -9.83 -1.53 -12.71
C ASN A 131 -10.80 -1.17 -13.85
N ILE A 132 -11.79 -2.02 -14.17
CA ILE A 132 -12.85 -1.72 -15.13
C ILE A 132 -13.72 -0.58 -14.62
N GLN A 133 -14.11 -0.63 -13.35
CA GLN A 133 -14.97 0.40 -12.73
C GLN A 133 -14.28 1.76 -12.70
N SER A 134 -13.01 1.82 -12.32
CA SER A 134 -12.22 3.05 -12.35
C SER A 134 -10.72 2.77 -12.34
N PRO A 135 -10.04 2.87 -13.51
CA PRO A 135 -8.59 2.72 -13.59
C PRO A 135 -7.83 3.75 -12.75
N ARG A 136 -8.40 4.97 -12.63
CA ARG A 136 -7.82 6.04 -11.80
C ARG A 136 -7.86 5.67 -10.32
N ASN A 137 -8.98 5.16 -9.84
CA ASN A 137 -9.11 4.71 -8.45
C ASN A 137 -8.18 3.52 -8.16
N TYR A 138 -8.12 2.56 -9.07
CA TYR A 138 -7.21 1.42 -8.98
C TYR A 138 -5.75 1.88 -8.80
N GLU A 139 -5.29 2.78 -9.67
CA GLU A 139 -3.92 3.28 -9.63
C GLU A 139 -3.66 4.16 -8.40
N PHE A 140 -4.65 4.92 -7.93
CA PHE A 140 -4.56 5.67 -6.68
C PHE A 140 -4.35 4.74 -5.49
N LEU A 141 -5.19 3.72 -5.32
CA LEU A 141 -5.10 2.75 -4.22
C LEU A 141 -3.75 2.01 -4.24
N ARG A 142 -3.28 1.65 -5.43
CA ARG A 142 -2.00 0.97 -5.62
C ARG A 142 -0.80 1.88 -5.33
N LYS A 143 -0.71 3.06 -5.95
CA LYS A 143 0.44 3.97 -5.79
C LYS A 143 0.62 4.43 -4.35
N ASN A 144 -0.49 4.59 -3.63
CA ASN A 144 -0.48 4.96 -2.21
C ASN A 144 -0.28 3.77 -1.27
N ASN A 145 -0.09 2.55 -1.78
CA ASN A 145 0.07 1.32 -1.00
C ASN A 145 -1.09 1.07 -0.02
N ILE A 146 -2.31 1.45 -0.40
CA ILE A 146 -3.52 1.21 0.40
C ILE A 146 -3.93 -0.26 0.30
N LEU A 147 -3.95 -0.80 -0.92
CA LEU A 147 -4.20 -2.21 -1.20
C LEU A 147 -3.03 -2.84 -1.98
N PRO A 148 -2.75 -4.14 -1.79
CA PRO A 148 -1.63 -4.82 -2.42
C PRO A 148 -1.88 -5.19 -3.89
N PHE A 149 -2.41 -4.26 -4.66
CA PHE A 149 -2.80 -4.47 -6.05
C PHE A 149 -1.62 -4.78 -6.98
N PRO A 150 -1.81 -5.70 -7.96
CA PRO A 150 -0.90 -5.88 -9.08
C PRO A 150 -0.65 -4.59 -9.85
N CYS A 151 0.43 -4.55 -10.64
CA CYS A 151 0.62 -3.42 -11.53
C CYS A 151 -0.35 -3.45 -12.72
N THR A 152 -0.63 -2.28 -13.29
CA THR A 152 -1.51 -2.15 -14.47
C THR A 152 -1.03 -3.01 -15.63
N ARG A 153 0.29 -3.20 -15.79
CA ARG A 153 0.86 -4.14 -16.77
C ARG A 153 0.41 -5.57 -16.50
N THR A 154 0.45 -6.03 -15.24
CA THR A 154 -0.03 -7.36 -14.86
C THR A 154 -1.51 -7.51 -15.17
N ILE A 155 -2.35 -6.53 -14.77
CA ILE A 155 -3.78 -6.56 -15.06
C ILE A 155 -4.07 -6.62 -16.57
N ARG A 156 -3.36 -5.82 -17.38
CA ARG A 156 -3.46 -5.88 -18.84
C ARG A 156 -3.05 -7.25 -19.40
N SER A 157 -1.99 -7.85 -18.85
CA SER A 157 -1.56 -9.19 -19.23
C SER A 157 -2.63 -10.24 -18.95
N TYR A 158 -3.36 -10.11 -17.84
CA TYR A 158 -4.48 -11.01 -17.58
C TYR A 158 -5.69 -10.71 -18.47
N PHE A 159 -5.98 -9.43 -18.77
CA PHE A 159 -7.01 -9.09 -19.76
C PHE A 159 -6.71 -9.69 -21.14
N SER A 160 -5.44 -9.76 -21.56
CA SER A 160 -5.08 -10.39 -22.83
C SER A 160 -5.24 -11.91 -22.85
N LEU A 161 -5.39 -12.57 -21.70
CA LEU A 161 -5.71 -14.00 -21.64
C LEU A 161 -7.19 -14.26 -21.93
N ILE A 162 -8.05 -13.24 -21.76
CA ILE A 162 -9.47 -13.34 -22.08
C ILE A 162 -9.61 -13.24 -23.59
N ASN A 163 -9.84 -14.39 -24.22
CA ASN A 163 -10.04 -14.50 -25.65
C ASN A 163 -11.48 -14.10 -26.03
N ALA A 164 -11.79 -12.81 -25.93
CA ALA A 164 -13.06 -12.25 -26.37
C ALA A 164 -13.07 -12.10 -27.89
N LYS A 165 -13.32 -13.22 -28.61
CA LYS A 165 -13.55 -13.17 -30.06
C LYS A 165 -14.84 -12.40 -30.35
N CYS A 166 -14.90 -11.76 -31.50
CA CYS A 166 -16.15 -11.20 -31.99
C CYS A 166 -17.12 -12.33 -32.33
N GLY A 167 -18.39 -12.18 -31.92
CA GLY A 167 -19.44 -13.16 -32.17
C GLY A 167 -20.02 -13.73 -30.88
N PHE A 168 -20.64 -14.91 -31.02
CA PHE A 168 -21.28 -15.60 -29.91
C PHE A 168 -20.26 -16.48 -29.16
N ASP A 169 -20.23 -16.35 -27.84
CA ASP A 169 -19.40 -17.17 -26.96
C ASP A 169 -20.23 -18.35 -26.41
N GLU A 170 -20.02 -19.53 -26.99
CA GLU A 170 -20.72 -20.75 -26.58
C GLU A 170 -20.36 -21.20 -25.16
N GLU A 171 -19.13 -20.97 -24.72
CA GLU A 171 -18.70 -21.35 -23.37
C GLU A 171 -19.38 -20.46 -22.34
N PHE A 172 -19.43 -19.16 -22.61
CA PHE A 172 -20.19 -18.22 -21.80
C PHE A 172 -21.68 -18.61 -21.75
N ALA A 173 -22.29 -18.98 -22.88
CA ALA A 173 -23.69 -19.38 -22.92
C ALA A 173 -23.96 -20.63 -22.05
N LYS A 174 -23.09 -21.64 -22.08
CA LYS A 174 -23.18 -22.84 -21.22
C LYS A 174 -23.05 -22.48 -19.73
N LEU A 175 -22.17 -21.55 -19.38
CA LEU A 175 -22.05 -21.06 -18.00
C LEU A 175 -23.28 -20.28 -17.56
N LEU A 176 -23.83 -19.47 -18.46
CA LEU A 176 -25.03 -18.68 -18.23
C LEU A 176 -26.25 -19.59 -18.04
N GLU A 177 -26.39 -20.65 -18.83
CA GLU A 177 -27.44 -21.67 -18.68
C GLU A 177 -27.41 -22.30 -17.29
N LYS A 178 -26.21 -22.71 -16.82
CA LYS A 178 -26.02 -23.23 -15.45
C LYS A 178 -26.44 -22.23 -14.39
N HIS A 179 -26.16 -20.94 -14.60
CA HIS A 179 -26.56 -19.88 -13.67
C HIS A 179 -28.08 -19.65 -13.67
N PHE A 180 -28.77 -19.85 -14.79
CA PHE A 180 -30.23 -19.74 -14.88
C PHE A 180 -30.97 -20.99 -14.38
N ALA A 181 -30.33 -22.15 -14.33
CA ALA A 181 -30.93 -23.39 -13.82
C ALA A 181 -31.51 -23.24 -12.40
N SER A 182 -30.87 -22.44 -11.54
CA SER A 182 -31.34 -22.16 -10.18
C SER A 182 -32.40 -21.05 -10.07
N LYS A 183 -32.74 -20.36 -11.17
CA LYS A 183 -33.69 -19.24 -11.20
C LYS A 183 -35.07 -19.68 -11.64
N THR A 184 -36.10 -18.96 -11.19
CA THR A 184 -37.49 -19.22 -11.58
C THR A 184 -37.74 -18.84 -13.05
N PRO A 185 -38.78 -19.38 -13.71
CA PRO A 185 -39.10 -19.04 -15.10
C PRO A 185 -39.26 -17.54 -15.35
N LEU A 186 -39.88 -16.82 -14.40
CA LEU A 186 -40.03 -15.37 -14.47
C LEU A 186 -38.69 -14.62 -14.44
N GLN A 187 -37.72 -15.08 -13.64
CA GLN A 187 -36.37 -14.49 -13.54
C GLN A 187 -35.49 -14.78 -14.77
N ARG A 188 -35.90 -15.70 -15.65
CA ARG A 188 -35.17 -16.06 -16.89
C ARG A 188 -35.58 -15.19 -18.09
N HIS A 189 -36.68 -14.44 -17.99
CA HIS A 189 -37.07 -13.51 -19.04
C HIS A 189 -36.11 -12.30 -19.05
N GLY A 190 -35.31 -12.19 -20.11
CA GLY A 190 -34.32 -11.12 -20.28
C GLY A 190 -34.82 -9.91 -21.08
N ALA A 191 -36.06 -9.94 -21.56
CA ALA A 191 -36.68 -8.83 -22.29
C ALA A 191 -37.52 -7.98 -21.33
N ARG A 192 -37.34 -6.66 -21.41
CA ARG A 192 -38.34 -5.69 -20.95
C ARG A 192 -39.30 -5.41 -22.09
#